data_AF-L9YSP7-F1
#
_entry.id   AF-L9YSP7-F1
#
_cell.length_a   1.000
_cell.length_b   1.000
_cell.length_c   1.000
_cell.angle_alpha   90.00
_cell.angle_beta   90.00
_cell.angle_gamma   90.00
#
_symmetry.space_group_name_H-M   'P 1'
#
loop_
_entity.id
_entity.type
_entity.pdbx_description
1 polymer ?
#
loop_
_entity_poly.entity_id
_entity_poly.type
_entity_poly.pdbx_seq_one_letter_code
_entity_poly.pdbx_strand_id
1 'polypeptide(L)'
;MSTDQQATQPIRGVQLHSYDPLADVGDDQVLRCRDPETDWLWFYDIRGSEVRKHHEYHDYTPRPVSRTDAAETTTRESVEADSISRAHLDVRTGDLDGC
;
A
#
# COMPACT_ATOMS: atom_id res chain seq x y z
N MET A 1 27.19 -45.85 7.27
CA MET A 1 26.29 -44.93 6.55
C MET A 1 25.47 -44.20 7.62
N SER A 2 26.00 -43.09 8.15
CA SER A 2 25.33 -42.31 9.21
C SER A 2 25.03 -40.94 8.63
N THR A 3 23.77 -40.69 8.28
CA THR A 3 23.30 -39.39 7.83
C THR A 3 22.93 -38.57 9.06
N ASP A 4 23.84 -37.66 9.42
CA ASP A 4 23.60 -36.56 10.34
C ASP A 4 22.53 -35.64 9.74
N GLN A 5 21.32 -35.66 10.30
CA GLN A 5 20.28 -34.70 9.95
C GLN A 5 20.45 -33.48 10.85
N GLN A 6 21.33 -32.60 10.39
CA GLN A 6 21.53 -31.25 10.88
C GLN A 6 20.17 -30.53 10.91
N ALA A 7 19.64 -30.30 12.11
CA ALA A 7 18.42 -29.53 12.32
C ALA A 7 18.63 -28.11 11.78
N THR A 8 18.09 -27.83 10.60
CA THR A 8 18.00 -26.48 10.04
C THR A 8 17.12 -25.67 10.98
N GLN A 9 17.74 -24.87 11.83
CA GLN A 9 17.05 -23.84 12.60
C GLN A 9 16.35 -22.92 11.58
N PRO A 10 15.02 -22.69 11.68
CA PRO A 10 14.39 -21.68 10.86
C PRO A 10 15.01 -20.33 11.22
N ILE A 11 15.74 -19.79 10.25
CA ILE A 11 16.28 -18.44 10.24
C ILE A 11 15.16 -17.51 10.72
N ARG A 12 15.44 -16.72 11.77
CA ARG A 12 14.57 -15.69 12.35
C ARG A 12 13.52 -15.24 11.34
N GLY A 13 12.30 -15.76 11.47
CA GLY A 13 11.15 -15.19 10.81
C GLY A 13 11.01 -13.78 11.36
N VAL A 14 11.49 -12.80 10.61
CA VAL A 14 11.04 -11.42 10.78
C VAL A 14 9.53 -11.52 10.68
N GLN A 15 8.83 -11.24 11.79
CA GLN A 15 7.38 -11.08 11.77
C GLN A 15 7.08 -9.88 10.86
N LEU A 16 6.98 -10.12 9.56
CA LEU A 16 6.32 -9.24 8.59
C LEU A 16 4.79 -9.27 8.79
N HIS A 17 4.31 -9.70 9.96
CA HIS A 17 2.92 -10.10 10.18
C HIS A 17 2.02 -9.00 10.76
N SER A 18 2.51 -7.76 10.95
CA SER A 18 1.69 -6.74 11.61
C SER A 18 1.83 -5.32 11.07
N TYR A 19 2.59 -5.08 10.00
CA TYR A 19 2.60 -3.75 9.39
C TYR A 19 1.46 -3.67 8.37
N ASP A 20 0.31 -3.20 8.84
CA ASP A 20 -0.80 -2.78 7.98
C ASP A 20 -0.71 -1.25 7.82
N PRO A 21 -0.19 -0.74 6.70
CA PRO A 21 -0.03 0.71 6.49
C PRO A 21 -1.37 1.41 6.32
N LEU A 22 -2.42 0.62 6.04
CA LEU A 22 -3.80 1.05 5.93
C LEU A 22 -4.50 1.14 7.29
N ALA A 23 -3.91 0.61 8.37
CA ALA A 23 -4.51 0.65 9.70
C ALA A 23 -4.58 2.08 10.29
N ASP A 24 -3.68 2.97 9.86
CA ASP A 24 -3.64 4.38 10.28
C ASP A 24 -4.42 5.32 9.34
N VAL A 25 -4.89 4.80 8.20
CA VAL A 25 -5.63 5.57 7.21
C VAL A 25 -7.09 5.68 7.65
N GLY A 26 -7.48 6.89 8.10
CA GLY A 26 -8.88 7.22 8.41
C GLY A 26 -9.75 7.38 7.16
N ASP A 27 -11.07 7.52 7.36
CA ASP A 27 -12.08 7.61 6.28
C ASP A 27 -11.85 8.78 5.29
N ASP A 28 -11.29 9.88 5.79
CA ASP A 28 -10.93 11.09 5.01
C ASP A 28 -9.44 11.14 4.63
N GLN A 29 -8.72 10.03 4.80
CA GLN A 29 -7.31 9.92 4.48
C GLN A 29 -7.09 8.86 3.39
N VAL A 30 -5.99 9.01 2.68
CA VAL A 30 -5.51 8.06 1.68
C VAL A 30 -4.03 7.85 1.90
N LEU A 31 -3.57 6.62 1.66
CA LEU A 31 -2.15 6.32 1.70
C LEU A 31 -1.52 6.73 0.37
N ARG A 32 -0.70 7.76 0.36
CA ARG A 32 0.11 8.13 -0.79
C ARG A 32 1.36 7.26 -0.81
N CYS A 33 1.63 6.66 -1.95
CA CYS A 33 2.86 5.95 -2.23
C CYS A 33 3.55 6.57 -3.43
N ARG A 34 4.86 6.80 -3.30
CA ARG A 34 5.71 7.30 -4.37
C ARG A 34 6.88 6.35 -4.58
N ASP A 35 7.17 6.06 -5.84
CA ASP A 35 8.40 5.40 -6.24
C ASP A 35 9.42 6.47 -6.65
N PRO A 36 10.56 6.64 -5.95
CA PRO A 36 11.56 7.65 -6.24
C PRO A 36 12.44 7.30 -7.45
N GLU A 37 12.46 6.04 -7.89
CA GLU A 37 13.25 5.62 -9.06
C GLU A 37 12.56 6.03 -10.36
N THR A 38 11.23 5.95 -10.38
CA THR A 38 10.40 6.20 -11.56
C THR A 38 9.54 7.46 -11.45
N ASP A 39 9.53 8.07 -10.28
CA ASP A 39 8.62 9.16 -9.88
C ASP A 39 7.12 8.80 -9.92
N TRP A 40 6.78 7.51 -10.04
CA TRP A 40 5.39 7.09 -10.09
C TRP A 40 4.67 7.35 -8.78
N LEU A 41 3.47 7.92 -8.89
CA LEU A 41 2.60 8.18 -7.76
C LEU A 41 1.34 7.30 -7.81
N TRP A 42 1.00 6.71 -6.67
CA TRP A 42 -0.28 6.05 -6.49
C TRP A 42 -0.82 6.27 -5.08
N PHE A 43 -2.12 6.09 -4.94
CA PHE A 43 -2.84 6.25 -3.68
C PHE A 43 -3.64 5.00 -3.36
N TYR A 44 -3.74 4.66 -2.08
CA TYR A 44 -4.69 3.67 -1.59
C TYR A 44 -5.78 4.37 -0.76
N ASP A 45 -7.02 4.15 -1.17
CA ASP A 45 -8.24 4.62 -0.51
C ASP A 45 -8.97 3.44 0.13
N ILE A 46 -9.62 3.66 1.28
CA ILE A 46 -10.45 2.66 1.94
C ILE A 46 -11.88 3.18 1.95
N ARG A 47 -12.78 2.51 1.23
CA ARG A 47 -14.22 2.81 1.26
C ARG A 47 -14.96 1.62 1.87
N GLY A 48 -15.36 1.77 3.12
CA GLY A 48 -15.93 0.69 3.91
C GLY A 48 -14.92 -0.46 4.10
N SER A 49 -15.19 -1.61 3.50
CA SER A 49 -14.28 -2.77 3.54
C SER A 49 -13.38 -2.92 2.30
N GLU A 50 -13.58 -2.10 1.27
CA GLU A 50 -12.85 -2.20 0.01
C GLU A 50 -11.61 -1.29 0.01
N VAL A 51 -10.47 -1.84 -0.40
CA VAL A 51 -9.27 -1.05 -0.68
C VAL A 51 -9.20 -0.79 -2.18
N ARG A 52 -8.95 0.46 -2.54
CA ARG A 52 -8.87 0.90 -3.93
C ARG A 52 -7.53 1.55 -4.19
N LYS A 53 -6.86 1.12 -5.27
CA LYS A 53 -5.62 1.71 -5.75
C LYS A 53 -5.92 2.71 -6.87
N HIS A 54 -5.41 3.91 -6.73
CA HIS A 54 -5.47 4.98 -7.73
C HIS A 54 -4.04 5.24 -8.21
N HIS A 55 -3.73 4.85 -9.45
CA HIS A 55 -2.37 4.96 -9.98
C HIS A 55 -2.31 6.01 -11.08
N GLU A 56 -1.26 6.83 -11.10
CA GLU A 56 -1.08 7.89 -12.11
C GLU A 56 -1.09 7.36 -13.54
N TYR A 57 -0.37 6.27 -13.83
CA TYR A 57 -0.42 5.55 -15.11
C TYR A 57 -1.84 5.19 -15.61
N HIS A 58 -2.82 5.10 -14.72
CA HIS A 58 -4.21 4.78 -15.04
C HIS A 58 -5.14 5.99 -14.85
N ASP A 59 -4.60 7.21 -14.95
CA ASP A 59 -5.34 8.47 -14.72
C ASP A 59 -6.08 8.47 -13.37
N TYR A 60 -5.47 7.86 -12.35
CA TYR A 60 -6.06 7.69 -11.01
C TYR A 60 -7.39 6.93 -10.97
N THR A 61 -7.71 6.15 -12.01
CA THR A 61 -8.89 5.28 -12.04
C THR A 61 -8.87 4.31 -10.85
N PRO A 62 -9.93 4.24 -10.02
CA PRO A 62 -9.99 3.35 -8.87
C PRO A 62 -9.96 1.89 -9.31
N ARG A 63 -9.01 1.12 -8.78
CA ARG A 63 -8.95 -0.33 -8.99
C ARG A 63 -9.05 -1.05 -7.64
N PRO A 64 -10.01 -1.98 -7.46
CA PRO A 64 -10.09 -2.74 -6.23
C PRO A 64 -8.83 -3.61 -6.08
N VAL A 65 -8.23 -3.56 -4.90
CA VAL A 65 -7.03 -4.34 -4.54
C VAL A 65 -7.22 -4.95 -3.16
N SER A 66 -6.43 -5.97 -2.85
CA SER A 66 -6.41 -6.56 -1.51
C SER A 66 -5.57 -5.71 -0.56
N ARG A 67 -5.93 -5.70 0.73
CA ARG A 67 -5.10 -5.08 1.79
C ARG A 67 -3.67 -5.61 1.78
N THR A 68 -3.51 -6.92 1.56
CA THR A 68 -2.20 -7.56 1.42
C THR A 68 -1.38 -6.97 0.27
N ASP A 69 -2.00 -6.71 -0.88
CA ASP A 69 -1.32 -6.16 -2.06
C ASP A 69 -0.82 -4.71 -1.80
N ALA A 70 -1.63 -3.93 -1.09
CA ALA A 70 -1.24 -2.60 -0.62
C ALA A 70 -0.08 -2.67 0.39
N ALA A 71 -0.17 -3.55 1.40
CA ALA A 71 0.89 -3.75 2.38
C ALA A 71 2.20 -4.19 1.71
N GLU A 72 2.15 -5.20 0.84
CA GLU A 72 3.32 -5.67 0.08
C GLU A 72 3.96 -4.53 -0.72
N THR A 73 3.15 -3.73 -1.41
CA THR A 73 3.65 -2.59 -2.20
C THR A 73 4.33 -1.53 -1.33
N THR A 74 3.75 -1.21 -0.17
CA THR A 74 4.29 -0.20 0.74
C THR A 74 5.51 -0.66 1.52
N THR A 75 5.67 -1.97 1.72
CA THR A 75 6.86 -2.55 2.36
C THR A 75 8.06 -2.66 1.43
N ARG A 76 7.92 -2.29 0.15
CA ARG A 76 9.05 -2.25 -0.79
C ARG A 76 10.00 -1.14 -0.36
N GLU A 77 11.28 -1.47 -0.25
CA GLU A 77 12.33 -0.60 0.27
C GLU A 77 12.45 0.75 -0.47
N SER A 78 12.12 0.78 -1.76
CA SER A 78 12.14 2.00 -2.56
C SER A 78 10.89 2.88 -2.36
N VAL A 79 9.78 2.36 -1.82
CA VAL A 79 8.51 3.09 -1.85
C VAL A 79 8.37 4.00 -0.63
N GLU A 80 8.19 5.30 -0.89
CA GLU A 80 7.84 6.27 0.14
C GLU A 80 6.32 6.24 0.36
N ALA A 81 5.88 5.76 1.52
CA ALA A 81 4.46 5.70 1.89
C ALA A 81 4.14 6.71 3.01
N ASP A 82 3.11 7.54 2.80
CA ASP A 82 2.68 8.59 3.73
C ASP A 82 1.16 8.76 3.72
N SER A 83 0.54 8.88 4.88
CA SER A 83 -0.91 9.11 5.00
C SER A 83 -1.22 10.58 4.78
N ILE A 84 -2.05 10.89 3.78
CA ILE A 84 -2.45 12.26 3.46
C ILE A 84 -3.97 12.40 3.41
N SER A 85 -4.48 13.63 3.46
CA SER A 85 -5.90 13.88 3.28
C SER A 85 -6.39 13.47 1.90
N ARG A 86 -7.56 12.83 1.84
CA ARG A 86 -8.25 12.42 0.60
C ARG A 86 -8.40 13.54 -0.42
N ALA A 87 -8.58 14.77 0.05
CA ALA A 87 -8.67 15.96 -0.81
C ALA A 87 -7.52 16.07 -1.85
N HIS A 88 -6.32 15.56 -1.54
CA HIS A 88 -5.22 15.52 -2.52
C HIS A 88 -5.47 14.55 -3.67
N LEU A 89 -6.13 13.42 -3.40
CA LEU A 89 -6.57 12.48 -4.42
C LEU A 89 -7.72 13.08 -5.24
N ASP A 90 -8.71 13.70 -4.60
CA ASP A 90 -9.87 14.30 -5.26
C ASP A 90 -9.46 15.39 -6.29
N VAL A 91 -8.48 16.24 -5.93
CA VAL A 91 -7.89 17.21 -6.86
C VAL A 91 -7.23 16.54 -8.07
N ARG A 92 -6.65 15.35 -7.91
CA ARG A 92 -5.94 14.61 -8.97
C ARG A 92 -6.87 13.79 -9.85
N THR A 93 -7.91 13.19 -9.28
CA THR A 93 -8.95 12.47 -10.02
C THR A 93 -9.91 13.42 -10.74
N GLY A 94 -9.90 14.70 -10.38
CA GLY A 94 -10.89 15.67 -10.87
C GLY A 94 -12.28 15.43 -10.29
N ASP A 95 -12.39 14.59 -9.27
CA ASP A 95 -13.61 14.30 -8.51
C ASP A 95 -13.84 15.47 -7.55
N LEU A 96 -14.27 16.60 -8.09
CA LEU A 96 -14.74 17.76 -7.32
C LEU A 96 -16.26 17.66 -7.06
N ASP A 97 -16.81 16.45 -7.06
CA ASP A 97 -18.22 16.14 -6.82
C ASP A 97 -18.57 16.28 -5.33
N GLY A 98 -18.44 17.52 -4.85
CA GLY A 98 -18.83 17.97 -3.53
C GLY A 98 -19.42 19.38 -3.58
N CYS A 99 -20.24 19.67 -4.58
CA CYS A 99 -21.18 20.81 -4.59
C CYS A 99 -22.62 20.31 -4.56
#